data_AF-A0A804JQ27-F1
#
_entry.id   AF-A0A804JQ27-F1
#
_cell.length_a   1.000
_cell.length_b   1.000
_cell.length_c   1.000
_cell.angle_alpha   90.00
_cell.angle_beta   90.00
_cell.angle_gamma   90.00
#
_symmetry.space_group_name_H-M   'P 1'
#
loop_
_entity.id
_entity.type
_entity.pdbx_description
1 polymer ?
#
loop_
_entity_poly.entity_id
_entity_poly.type
_entity_poly.pdbx_seq_one_letter_code
_entity_poly.pdbx_strand_id
1 'polypeptide(L)'
;MNCEAAEILQEIQQHMTVLSMDPKIKLPRNYILSFSKALQYSKVNGTAQMSSPTLKLNGVTEAEICMIGNICPETVDEVYALIPSLKVNKYKNEGSITEVLPSLATFRASK
;
A
#
# COMPACT_ATOMS: atom_id res chain seq x y z
N MET A 1 0.77 3.59 2.40
CA MET A 1 0.86 2.39 1.52
C MET A 1 1.24 1.16 2.34
N ASN A 2 1.14 -0.04 1.78
CA ASN A 2 1.43 -1.28 2.51
C ASN A 2 2.90 -1.43 2.91
N CYS A 3 3.83 -0.93 2.08
CA CYS A 3 5.26 -0.89 2.41
C CYS A 3 5.54 0.00 3.64
N GLU A 4 5.03 1.23 3.65
CA GLU A 4 5.13 2.15 4.80
C GLU A 4 4.48 1.56 6.06
N ALA A 5 3.31 0.92 5.90
CA ALA A 5 2.65 0.22 7.00
C ALA A 5 3.51 -0.94 7.52
N ALA A 6 4.20 -1.69 6.65
CA ALA A 6 5.08 -2.79 7.05
C ALA A 6 6.27 -2.29 7.88
N GLU A 7 6.88 -1.16 7.51
CA GLU A 7 7.98 -0.54 8.26
C GLU A 7 7.53 -0.15 9.66
N ILE A 8 6.42 0.59 9.78
CA ILE A 8 5.86 1.03 11.06
C ILE A 8 5.47 -0.18 11.93
N LEU A 9 4.77 -1.16 11.34
CA LEU A 9 4.38 -2.37 12.07
C LEU A 9 5.60 -3.21 12.47
N GLN A 10 6.70 -3.18 11.73
CA GLN A 10 7.92 -3.88 12.11
C GLN A 10 8.59 -3.22 13.33
N GLU A 11 8.61 -1.89 13.39
CA GLU A 11 9.10 -1.15 14.56
C GLU A 11 8.23 -1.44 15.80
N ILE A 12 6.91 -1.41 15.64
CA ILE A 12 5.99 -1.74 16.74
C ILE A 12 6.19 -3.20 17.20
N GLN A 13 6.45 -4.15 16.29
CA GLN A 13 6.77 -5.54 16.64
C GLN A 13 8.02 -5.64 17.52
N GLN A 14 9.05 -4.84 17.23
CA GLN A 14 10.28 -4.81 18.02
C GLN A 14 9.99 -4.31 19.45
N HIS A 15 9.23 -3.22 19.59
CA HIS A 15 8.82 -2.72 20.90
C HIS A 15 7.96 -3.71 21.67
N MET A 16 7.00 -4.39 21.02
CA MET A 16 6.19 -5.42 21.67
C MET A 16 7.03 -6.61 22.17
N THR A 17 8.07 -6.99 21.43
CA THR A 17 8.98 -8.06 21.85
C THR A 17 9.68 -7.69 23.15
N VAL A 18 10.17 -6.45 23.27
CA VAL A 18 10.77 -5.94 24.52
C VAL A 18 9.76 -5.93 25.67
N LEU A 19 8.55 -5.42 25.44
CA LEU A 19 7.51 -5.37 26.46
C LEU A 19 7.07 -6.77 26.94
N SER A 20 7.08 -7.76 26.05
CA SER A 20 6.72 -9.15 26.40
C SER A 20 7.69 -9.82 27.37
N MET A 21 8.90 -9.25 27.57
CA MET A 21 9.87 -9.75 28.55
C MET A 21 9.49 -9.35 29.98
N ASP A 22 8.64 -8.34 30.18
CA ASP A 22 8.13 -7.99 31.50
C ASP A 22 6.88 -8.85 31.83
N PRO A 23 6.95 -9.75 32.83
CA PRO A 23 5.82 -10.61 33.20
C PRO A 23 4.59 -9.84 33.74
N LYS A 24 4.74 -8.56 34.12
CA LYS A 24 3.63 -7.70 34.52
C LYS A 24 2.83 -7.18 33.33
N ILE A 25 3.41 -7.18 32.13
CA ILE A 25 2.77 -6.71 30.91
C ILE A 25 2.14 -7.90 30.18
N LYS A 26 0.81 -7.92 30.11
CA LYS A 26 0.06 -8.97 29.40
C LYS A 26 -0.58 -8.38 28.16
N LEU A 27 -0.05 -8.76 26.99
CA LEU A 27 -0.67 -8.42 25.71
C LEU A 27 -1.81 -9.43 25.42
N PRO A 28 -3.03 -8.97 25.09
CA PRO A 28 -4.12 -9.85 24.72
C PRO A 28 -3.79 -10.72 23.50
N ARG A 29 -4.19 -12.00 23.53
CA ARG A 29 -3.91 -12.96 22.43
C ARG A 29 -4.50 -12.50 21.09
N ASN A 30 -5.71 -11.95 21.11
CA ASN A 30 -6.38 -11.42 19.93
C ASN A 30 -5.62 -10.23 19.33
N TYR A 31 -5.00 -9.38 20.16
CA TYR A 31 -4.17 -8.28 19.72
C TYR A 31 -2.92 -8.80 19.00
N ILE A 32 -2.18 -9.74 19.60
CA ILE A 32 -0.98 -10.34 18.99
C ILE A 32 -1.32 -10.97 17.64
N LEU A 33 -2.39 -11.79 17.58
CA LEU A 33 -2.79 -12.46 16.34
C LEU A 33 -3.18 -11.48 15.24
N SER A 34 -3.96 -10.44 15.58
CA SER A 34 -4.39 -9.43 14.61
C SER A 34 -3.21 -8.60 14.11
N PHE A 35 -2.29 -8.28 15.01
CA PHE A 35 -1.07 -7.55 14.68
C PHE A 35 -0.17 -8.34 13.73
N SER A 36 0.09 -9.62 14.03
CA SER A 36 0.90 -10.49 13.16
C SER A 36 0.30 -10.61 11.76
N LYS A 37 -1.04 -10.73 11.66
CA LYS A 37 -1.73 -10.73 10.37
C LYS A 37 -1.53 -9.41 9.64
N ALA A 38 -1.76 -8.27 10.29
CA ALA A 38 -1.57 -6.95 9.68
C ALA A 38 -0.14 -6.78 9.14
N LEU A 39 0.88 -7.13 9.93
CA LEU A 39 2.28 -7.07 9.51
C LEU A 39 2.55 -7.98 8.29
N GLN A 40 2.02 -9.20 8.29
CA GLN A 40 2.15 -10.12 7.15
C GLN A 40 1.50 -9.56 5.89
N TYR A 41 0.26 -9.07 5.98
CA TYR A 41 -0.45 -8.46 4.85
C TYR A 41 0.33 -7.27 4.29
N SER A 42 0.82 -6.38 5.14
CA SER A 42 1.60 -5.21 4.74
C SER A 42 2.91 -5.58 4.04
N LYS A 43 3.60 -6.64 4.49
CA LYS A 43 4.86 -7.12 3.86
C LYS A 43 4.63 -7.75 2.49
N VAL A 44 3.62 -8.62 2.36
CA VAL A 44 3.33 -9.31 1.09
C VAL A 44 2.86 -8.31 0.03
N ASN A 45 1.97 -7.39 0.43
CA ASN A 45 1.32 -6.45 -0.48
C ASN A 45 2.00 -5.07 -0.54
N GLY A 46 3.16 -4.90 0.10
CA GLY A 46 3.99 -3.70 -0.01
C GLY A 46 4.77 -3.76 -1.31
N THR A 47 4.28 -3.09 -2.35
CA THR A 47 4.79 -3.28 -3.72
C THR A 47 5.46 -2.03 -4.30
N ALA A 48 5.05 -0.81 -3.92
CA ALA A 48 5.77 0.41 -4.28
C ALA A 48 5.44 1.57 -3.31
N GLN A 49 6.46 2.34 -2.92
CA GLN A 49 6.22 3.71 -2.43
C GLN A 49 5.93 4.58 -3.65
N MET A 50 4.66 4.80 -3.95
CA MET A 50 4.24 5.77 -4.96
C MET A 50 3.83 7.09 -4.31
N SER A 51 4.65 8.11 -4.52
CA SER A 51 4.16 9.49 -4.48
C SER A 51 4.19 10.02 -5.90
N SER A 52 3.02 10.21 -6.51
CA SER A 52 2.91 10.82 -7.84
C SER A 52 2.16 12.13 -7.74
N PRO A 53 2.88 13.27 -7.65
CA PRO A 53 2.28 14.59 -7.77
C PRO A 53 1.44 14.71 -9.05
N THR A 54 1.86 14.05 -10.14
CA THR A 54 1.16 14.00 -11.42
C THR A 54 -0.24 13.39 -11.28
N LEU A 55 -0.40 12.27 -10.56
CA LEU A 55 -1.71 11.67 -10.32
C LEU A 55 -2.61 12.61 -9.49
N LYS A 56 -2.05 13.24 -8.44
CA LYS A 56 -2.80 14.19 -7.58
C LYS A 56 -3.32 15.39 -8.37
N LEU A 57 -2.46 16.00 -9.20
CA LEU A 57 -2.82 17.14 -10.06
C LEU A 57 -3.93 16.76 -11.05
N ASN A 58 -3.95 15.50 -11.49
CA ASN A 58 -4.97 14.96 -12.39
C ASN A 58 -6.22 14.43 -11.68
N GLY A 59 -6.37 14.71 -10.38
CA GLY A 59 -7.60 14.42 -9.62
C GLY A 59 -7.72 13.00 -9.09
N VAL A 60 -6.63 12.26 -9.03
CA VAL A 60 -6.54 10.96 -8.34
C VAL A 60 -6.31 11.20 -6.86
N THR A 61 -7.11 10.59 -6.00
CA THR A 61 -7.03 10.76 -4.54
C THR A 61 -5.91 9.92 -3.91
N GLU A 62 -5.48 10.26 -2.69
CA GLU A 62 -4.49 9.46 -1.95
C GLU A 62 -4.90 8.00 -1.79
N ALA A 63 -6.20 7.73 -1.57
CA ALA A 63 -6.71 6.39 -1.43
C ALA A 63 -6.57 5.59 -2.74
N GLU A 64 -6.84 6.22 -3.87
CA GLU A 64 -6.70 5.60 -5.19
C GLU A 64 -5.22 5.41 -5.57
N ILE A 65 -4.35 6.40 -5.29
CA ILE A 65 -2.90 6.27 -5.47
C ILE A 65 -2.36 5.11 -4.61
N CYS A 66 -2.83 4.99 -3.36
CA CYS A 66 -2.47 3.89 -2.47
C CYS A 66 -2.90 2.53 -3.04
N MET A 67 -4.13 2.44 -3.58
CA MET A 67 -4.63 1.23 -4.24
C MET A 67 -3.79 0.85 -5.47
N ILE A 68 -3.49 1.80 -6.35
CA ILE A 68 -2.63 1.57 -7.52
C ILE A 68 -1.24 1.11 -7.08
N GLY A 69 -0.64 1.76 -6.09
CA GLY A 69 0.70 1.45 -5.60
C GLY A 69 0.81 0.09 -4.92
N ASN A 70 -0.25 -0.36 -4.24
CA ASN A 70 -0.32 -1.64 -3.54
C ASN A 70 -0.68 -2.83 -4.44
N ILE A 71 -1.48 -2.60 -5.50
CA ILE A 71 -1.93 -3.66 -6.41
C ILE A 71 -0.97 -3.80 -7.60
N CYS A 72 -0.31 -2.71 -8.01
CA CYS A 72 0.58 -2.67 -9.17
C CYS A 72 -0.07 -3.20 -10.46
N PRO A 73 -1.20 -2.59 -10.90
CA PRO A 73 -1.83 -2.95 -12.17
C PRO A 73 -0.89 -2.71 -13.35
N GLU A 74 -1.04 -3.49 -14.41
CA GLU A 74 -0.19 -3.44 -15.60
C GLU A 74 -0.80 -2.56 -16.70
N THR A 75 -2.12 -2.40 -16.67
CA THR A 75 -2.86 -1.68 -17.71
C THR A 75 -3.81 -0.64 -17.13
N VAL A 76 -4.11 0.38 -17.92
CA VAL A 76 -5.11 1.41 -17.56
C VAL A 76 -6.49 0.77 -17.36
N ASP A 77 -6.84 -0.23 -18.16
CA ASP A 77 -8.13 -0.95 -18.03
C ASP A 77 -8.22 -1.71 -16.71
N GLU A 78 -7.12 -2.31 -16.26
CA GLU A 78 -7.05 -2.95 -14.94
C GLU A 78 -7.21 -1.93 -13.81
N VAL A 79 -6.57 -0.75 -13.91
CA VAL A 79 -6.76 0.36 -12.95
C VAL A 79 -8.24 0.71 -12.84
N TYR A 80 -8.93 0.88 -13.97
CA TYR A 80 -10.35 1.23 -13.98
C TYR A 80 -11.27 0.08 -13.54
N ALA A 81 -10.88 -1.18 -13.75
CA ALA A 81 -11.60 -2.33 -13.23
C ALA A 81 -11.51 -2.40 -11.70
N LEU A 82 -10.33 -2.13 -11.15
CA LEU A 82 -10.06 -2.14 -9.70
C LEU A 82 -10.60 -0.91 -8.98
N ILE A 83 -10.59 0.25 -9.64
CA ILE A 83 -10.93 1.55 -9.06
C ILE A 83 -11.97 2.26 -9.94
N PRO A 84 -13.25 1.84 -9.87
CA PRO A 84 -14.30 2.38 -10.74
C PRO A 84 -14.53 3.89 -10.57
N SER A 85 -14.20 4.48 -9.41
CA SER A 85 -14.33 5.92 -9.15
C SER A 85 -13.49 6.77 -10.11
N LEU A 86 -12.37 6.24 -10.62
CA LEU A 86 -11.51 6.96 -11.57
C LEU A 86 -12.14 7.12 -12.95
N LYS A 87 -13.11 6.28 -13.31
CA LYS A 87 -13.79 6.33 -14.63
C LYS A 87 -14.54 7.63 -14.85
N VAL A 88 -15.00 8.28 -13.78
CA VAL A 88 -15.75 9.54 -13.84
C VAL A 88 -14.91 10.66 -14.47
N ASN A 89 -13.61 10.65 -14.21
CA ASN A 89 -12.66 11.66 -14.69
C ASN A 89 -11.62 11.08 -15.66
N LYS A 90 -12.01 10.04 -16.43
CA LYS A 90 -11.13 9.32 -17.37
C LYS A 90 -10.35 10.28 -18.30
N TYR A 91 -11.04 11.28 -18.85
CA TYR A 91 -10.45 12.31 -19.72
C TYR A 91 -9.33 13.14 -19.06
N LYS A 92 -9.28 13.20 -17.73
CA LYS A 92 -8.30 13.97 -16.94
C LYS A 92 -7.16 13.08 -16.43
N ASN A 93 -7.47 11.88 -15.96
CA ASN A 93 -6.49 11.03 -15.25
C ASN A 93 -5.81 9.97 -16.13
N GLU A 94 -6.38 9.56 -17.26
CA GLU A 94 -5.87 8.46 -18.08
C GLU A 94 -4.42 8.63 -18.52
N GLY A 95 -4.04 9.83 -18.97
CA GLY A 95 -2.66 10.11 -19.38
C GLY A 95 -1.67 9.94 -18.23
N SER A 96 -2.00 10.51 -17.07
CA SER A 96 -1.16 10.38 -15.86
C SER A 96 -1.10 8.96 -15.31
N ILE A 97 -2.17 8.19 -15.45
CA ILE A 97 -2.18 6.76 -15.10
C ILE A 97 -1.25 6.00 -16.05
N THR A 98 -1.36 6.25 -17.35
CA THR A 98 -0.52 5.61 -18.37
C THR A 98 0.97 5.88 -18.12
N GLU A 99 1.32 7.10 -17.72
CA GLU A 99 2.70 7.50 -17.43
C GLU A 99 3.32 6.76 -16.24
N VAL A 100 2.54 6.42 -15.20
CA VAL A 100 3.07 5.79 -13.98
C VAL A 100 3.15 4.26 -14.06
N LEU A 101 2.40 3.60 -14.96
CA LEU A 101 2.38 2.14 -15.06
C LEU A 101 3.76 1.51 -15.35
N PRO A 102 4.61 2.07 -16.23
CA PRO A 102 5.96 1.56 -16.44
C PRO A 102 6.82 1.59 -15.16
N SER A 103 6.70 2.64 -14.36
CA SER A 103 7.40 2.73 -13.07
C SER A 103 6.90 1.68 -12.09
N LEU A 104 5.60 1.37 -12.08
CA LEU A 104 5.05 0.28 -11.26
C LEU A 104 5.58 -1.09 -11.69
N ALA A 105 5.75 -1.30 -12.99
CA ALA A 105 6.29 -2.55 -13.53
C ALA A 105 7.75 -2.78 -13.10
N THR A 106 8.59 -1.75 -13.05
CA THR A 106 9.98 -1.88 -12.59
C THR A 106 10.06 -2.22 -11.10
N PHE A 107 9.18 -1.66 -10.26
CA PHE A 107 9.11 -2.03 -8.84
C PHE A 107 8.71 -3.49 -8.65
N ARG A 108 7.72 -3.98 -9.42
CA ARG A 108 7.30 -5.38 -9.36
C ARG A 108 8.40 -6.36 -9.79
N ALA A 109 9.18 -6.01 -10.81
CA ALA A 109 10.28 -6.84 -11.31
C ALA A 109 11.53 -6.82 -10.39
N SER A 110 11.62 -5.84 -9.48
CA SER A 110 12.73 -5.72 -8.52
C SER A 110 12.49 -6.48 -7.20
N LYS A 111 11.36 -7.19 -7.09
CA LYS A 111 10.99 -8.06 -5.96
C LYS A 111 11.44 -9.49 -6.18
#